data_AF-A0A9P1A5T0-F1
#
_entry.id   AF-A0A9P1A5T0-F1
#
_cell.length_a   1.000
_cell.length_b   1.000
_cell.length_c   1.000
_cell.angle_alpha   90.00
_cell.angle_beta   90.00
_cell.angle_gamma   90.00
#
_symmetry.space_group_name_H-M   'P 1'
#
loop_
_entity.id
_entity.type
_entity.pdbx_description
1 polymer ?
#
loop_
_entity_poly.entity_id
_entity_poly.type
_entity_poly.pdbx_seq_one_letter_code
_entity_poly.pdbx_strand_id
1 'polypeptide(L)'
;MIIEERKNHELDLESVDKDLRMEKVRQSSEKLQWDHFSKSVRRNLLEKRYALDARTRLDLLSSLDFMRQNMPIDETTTVAQKVKQLADSLGIRCIVSMSPAGFLMRSADVTIEIGVVEEKITSCKMGYFGQPLFDAPDALALMKANKFTDLRYLSVRYLFNR
;
A
#
# COMPACT_ATOMS: atom_id res chain seq x y z
N MET A 1 21.79 -41.82 39.95
CA MET A 1 22.26 -40.60 39.27
C MET A 1 21.05 -39.98 38.57
N ILE A 2 20.26 -39.18 39.29
CA ILE A 2 18.96 -38.62 38.83
C ILE A 2 19.11 -37.09 38.71
N ILE A 3 20.20 -36.62 38.09
CA ILE A 3 20.53 -35.19 38.07
C ILE A 3 20.82 -34.66 36.65
N GLU A 4 20.93 -35.50 35.61
CA GLU A 4 21.27 -35.01 34.26
C GLU A 4 20.08 -34.65 33.36
N GLU A 5 18.85 -35.07 33.66
CA GLU A 5 17.71 -34.81 32.77
C GLU A 5 16.96 -33.49 33.01
N ARG A 6 17.35 -32.70 34.02
CA ARG A 6 16.65 -31.44 34.35
C ARG A 6 17.25 -30.17 33.73
N LYS A 7 18.37 -30.23 33.02
CA LYS A 7 19.03 -29.04 32.45
C LYS A 7 18.68 -28.70 31.00
N ASN A 8 18.11 -29.63 30.24
CA ASN A 8 17.69 -29.38 28.84
C ASN A 8 16.22 -28.97 28.71
N HIS A 9 15.52 -28.79 29.84
CA HIS A 9 14.14 -28.29 29.89
C HIS A 9 14.05 -26.80 30.24
N GLU A 10 15.17 -26.07 30.26
CA GLU A 10 15.18 -24.72 29.69
C GLU A 10 15.12 -24.89 28.15
N LEU A 11 14.04 -25.53 27.70
CA LEU A 11 13.48 -25.31 26.38
C LEU A 11 13.55 -23.80 26.20
N ASP A 12 14.12 -23.37 25.09
CA ASP A 12 14.39 -22.00 24.71
C ASP A 12 13.08 -21.19 24.68
N LEU A 13 12.54 -20.90 25.87
CA LEU A 13 11.27 -20.23 26.11
C LEU A 13 11.31 -18.84 25.48
N GLU A 14 12.52 -18.30 25.34
CA GLU A 14 12.78 -17.05 24.66
C GLU A 14 12.64 -17.18 23.13
N SER A 15 13.14 -18.25 22.49
CA SER A 15 12.83 -18.50 21.07
C SER A 15 11.38 -18.88 20.83
N VAL A 16 10.76 -19.64 21.73
CA VAL A 16 9.33 -19.98 21.64
C VAL A 16 8.46 -18.72 21.80
N ASP A 17 8.77 -17.82 22.74
CA ASP A 17 8.07 -16.53 22.88
C ASP A 17 8.35 -15.61 21.68
N LYS A 18 9.56 -15.64 21.13
CA LYS A 18 9.89 -14.91 19.90
C LYS A 18 9.08 -15.43 18.71
N ASP A 19 8.97 -16.74 18.55
CA ASP A 19 8.19 -17.36 17.48
C ASP A 19 6.69 -17.11 17.66
N LEU A 20 6.18 -17.16 18.89
CA LEU A 20 4.80 -16.77 19.22
C LEU A 20 4.55 -15.28 18.93
N ARG A 21 5.49 -14.39 19.24
CA ARG A 21 5.41 -12.97 18.89
C ARG A 21 5.44 -12.77 17.38
N MET A 22 6.32 -13.47 16.66
CA MET A 22 6.42 -13.41 15.21
C MET A 22 5.17 -13.95 14.53
N GLU A 23 4.58 -15.03 15.05
CA GLU A 23 3.32 -15.60 14.57
C GLU A 23 2.13 -14.70 14.90
N LYS A 24 2.12 -14.05 16.06
CA LYS A 24 1.11 -13.04 16.41
C LYS A 24 1.23 -11.80 15.53
N VAL A 25 2.44 -11.37 15.20
CA VAL A 25 2.70 -10.33 14.19
C VAL A 25 2.19 -10.81 12.83
N ARG A 26 2.53 -12.02 12.39
CA ARG A 26 2.09 -12.61 11.12
C ARG A 26 0.57 -12.69 11.00
N GLN A 27 -0.12 -13.23 12.00
CA GLN A 27 -1.59 -13.34 12.04
C GLN A 27 -2.27 -11.97 12.16
N SER A 28 -1.65 -11.03 12.87
CA SER A 28 -2.13 -9.65 12.84
C SER A 28 -1.95 -9.06 11.43
N SER A 29 -0.82 -9.30 10.77
CA SER A 29 -0.53 -8.85 9.41
C SER A 29 -1.44 -9.47 8.35
N GLU A 30 -1.86 -10.73 8.50
CA GLU A 30 -2.82 -11.41 7.61
C GLU A 30 -4.21 -10.75 7.61
N LYS A 31 -4.55 -9.94 8.63
CA LYS A 31 -5.82 -9.20 8.72
C LYS A 31 -5.67 -7.68 8.74
N LEU A 32 -4.45 -7.17 8.77
CA LEU A 32 -4.18 -5.73 8.80
C LEU A 32 -4.16 -5.20 7.37
N GLN A 33 -5.27 -4.59 6.93
CA GLN A 33 -5.18 -3.62 5.84
C GLN A 33 -4.03 -2.66 6.18
N TRP A 34 -3.13 -2.41 5.23
CA TRP A 34 -1.93 -1.60 5.43
C TRP A 34 -2.20 -0.24 6.10
N ASP A 35 -3.41 0.30 5.94
CA ASP A 35 -3.94 1.44 6.69
C ASP A 35 -3.83 1.27 8.20
N HIS A 36 -4.19 0.11 8.74
CA HIS A 36 -4.06 -0.20 10.16
C HIS A 36 -2.60 -0.37 10.57
N PHE A 37 -1.76 -1.02 9.76
CA PHE A 37 -0.32 -1.13 10.04
C PHE A 37 0.33 0.25 10.12
N SER A 38 0.10 1.09 9.12
CA SER A 38 0.62 2.46 9.06
C SER A 38 0.15 3.32 10.23
N LYS A 39 -1.13 3.23 10.60
CA LYS A 39 -1.68 3.92 11.78
C LYS A 39 -1.00 3.44 13.07
N SER A 40 -0.83 2.13 13.23
CA SER A 40 -0.16 1.53 14.40
C SER A 40 1.30 1.95 14.50
N VAL A 41 2.06 1.97 13.40
CA VAL A 41 3.45 2.46 13.39
C VAL A 41 3.50 3.94 13.77
N ARG A 42 2.66 4.79 13.17
CA ARG A 42 2.59 6.22 13.53
C ARG A 42 2.27 6.43 15.00
N ARG A 43 1.33 5.66 15.57
CA ARG A 43 1.01 5.70 17.00
C ARG A 43 2.20 5.30 17.86
N ASN A 44 2.89 4.20 17.52
CA ASN A 44 4.08 3.75 18.24
C ASN A 44 5.23 4.77 18.18
N LEU A 45 5.43 5.45 17.06
CA LEU A 45 6.45 6.50 16.93
C LEU A 45 6.13 7.73 17.79
N LEU A 46 4.84 8.04 17.99
CA LEU A 46 4.40 9.09 18.90
C LEU A 46 4.59 8.67 20.37
N GLU A 47 4.21 7.44 20.72
CA GLU A 47 4.41 6.88 22.06
C GLU A 47 5.91 6.83 22.44
N LYS A 48 6.77 6.52 21.47
CA LYS A 48 8.24 6.49 21.64
C LYS A 48 8.95 7.80 21.28
N ARG A 49 8.23 8.94 21.21
CA ARG A 49 8.81 10.23 20.78
C ARG A 49 10.02 10.72 21.59
N TYR A 50 10.12 10.29 22.84
CA TYR A 50 11.21 10.64 23.77
C TYR A 50 12.38 9.64 23.72
N ALA A 51 12.15 8.45 23.17
CA ALA A 51 13.16 7.40 23.02
C ALA A 51 13.78 7.37 21.62
N LEU A 52 13.13 8.00 20.64
CA LEU A 52 13.58 8.06 19.25
C LEU A 52 13.81 9.50 18.80
N ASP A 53 15.02 9.76 18.32
CA ASP A 53 15.38 11.04 17.71
C ASP A 53 14.45 11.39 16.54
N ALA A 54 14.26 12.69 16.34
CA ALA A 54 13.38 13.21 15.29
C ALA A 54 13.80 12.71 13.89
N ARG A 55 15.11 12.59 13.64
CA ARG A 55 15.66 12.09 12.37
C ARG A 55 15.28 10.64 12.12
N THR A 56 15.50 9.76 13.09
CA THR A 56 15.11 8.35 13.02
C THR A 56 13.61 8.18 12.77
N ARG A 57 12.78 9.03 13.39
CA ARG A 57 11.33 9.01 13.14
C ARG A 57 10.97 9.40 11.71
N LEU A 58 11.64 10.41 11.15
CA LEU A 58 11.44 10.80 9.75
C LEU A 58 11.90 9.70 8.78
N ASP A 59 13.04 9.07 9.04
CA ASP A 59 13.56 7.98 8.22
C ASP A 59 12.61 6.78 8.21
N LEU A 60 12.04 6.42 9.38
CA LEU A 60 11.04 5.36 9.48
C LEU A 60 9.73 5.70 8.76
N LEU A 61 9.26 6.94 8.84
CA LEU A 61 8.08 7.38 8.11
C LEU A 61 8.32 7.35 6.59
N SER A 62 9.49 7.82 6.14
CA SER A 62 9.85 7.78 4.72
C SER A 62 9.96 6.34 4.18
N SER A 63 10.49 5.42 5.00
CA SER A 63 10.58 4.00 4.67
C SER A 63 9.19 3.36 4.57
N LEU A 64 8.26 3.74 5.46
CA LEU A 64 6.87 3.29 5.41
C LEU A 64 6.18 3.77 4.13
N ASP A 65 6.38 5.03 3.76
CA ASP A 65 5.80 5.60 2.55
C ASP A 65 6.40 4.93 1.30
N PHE A 66 7.71 4.64 1.28
CA PHE A 66 8.35 3.86 0.22
C PHE A 66 7.76 2.45 0.10
N MET A 67 7.57 1.75 1.22
CA MET A 67 6.94 0.43 1.23
C MET A 67 5.50 0.47 0.70
N ARG A 68 4.71 1.48 1.08
CA ARG A 68 3.34 1.69 0.60
C ARG A 68 3.31 1.86 -0.93
N GLN A 69 4.20 2.67 -1.47
CA GLN A 69 4.27 2.95 -2.91
C GLN A 69 4.60 1.70 -3.73
N ASN A 70 5.37 0.76 -3.16
CA ASN A 70 5.81 -0.46 -3.84
C ASN A 70 4.91 -1.68 -3.58
N MET A 71 3.89 -1.56 -2.72
CA MET A 71 2.99 -2.67 -2.40
C MET A 71 2.26 -3.19 -3.66
N PRO A 72 2.18 -4.50 -3.88
CA PRO A 72 1.39 -5.05 -4.98
C PRO A 72 -0.10 -4.76 -4.76
N ILE A 73 -0.81 -4.47 -5.86
CA ILE A 73 -2.26 -4.27 -5.83
C ILE A 73 -2.92 -5.65 -5.89
N ASP A 74 -3.86 -5.92 -4.99
CA ASP A 74 -4.50 -7.23 -4.88
C ASP A 74 -5.49 -7.44 -6.03
N GLU A 75 -5.19 -8.42 -6.87
CA GLU A 75 -5.98 -8.78 -8.05
C GLU A 75 -7.35 -9.39 -7.71
N THR A 76 -7.55 -9.89 -6.50
CA THR A 76 -8.78 -10.59 -6.08
C THR A 76 -9.85 -9.66 -5.49
N THR A 77 -9.50 -8.39 -5.26
CA THR A 77 -10.38 -7.41 -4.61
C THR A 77 -11.36 -6.72 -5.58
N THR A 78 -12.32 -5.97 -5.04
CA THR A 78 -13.28 -5.18 -5.82
C THR A 78 -12.59 -4.04 -6.58
N VAL A 79 -13.22 -3.53 -7.65
CA VAL A 79 -12.62 -2.42 -8.43
C VAL A 79 -12.39 -1.19 -7.56
N ALA A 80 -13.34 -0.88 -6.66
CA ALA A 80 -13.19 0.21 -5.71
C ALA A 80 -11.95 0.06 -4.80
N GLN A 81 -11.67 -1.15 -4.32
CA GLN A 81 -10.49 -1.43 -3.49
C GLN A 81 -9.20 -1.33 -4.30
N LYS A 82 -9.18 -1.83 -5.55
CA LYS A 82 -8.03 -1.71 -6.46
C LYS A 82 -7.71 -0.26 -6.78
N VAL A 83 -8.73 0.56 -7.04
CA VAL A 83 -8.57 2.01 -7.29
C VAL A 83 -8.03 2.72 -6.04
N LYS A 84 -8.50 2.35 -4.84
CA LYS A 84 -7.96 2.89 -3.59
C LYS A 84 -6.49 2.51 -3.40
N GLN A 85 -6.14 1.24 -3.59
CA GLN A 85 -4.75 0.76 -3.50
C GLN A 85 -3.85 1.44 -4.54
N LEU A 86 -4.37 1.67 -5.75
CA LEU A 86 -3.67 2.43 -6.78
C LEU A 86 -3.41 3.88 -6.33
N ALA A 87 -4.40 4.56 -5.74
CA ALA A 87 -4.22 5.91 -5.21
C ALA A 87 -3.16 5.97 -4.11
N ASP A 88 -3.21 5.00 -3.20
CA ASP A 88 -2.22 4.89 -2.12
C ASP A 88 -0.80 4.68 -2.67
N SER A 89 -0.68 4.00 -3.82
CA SER A 89 0.60 3.78 -4.51
C SER A 89 1.12 5.01 -5.25
N LEU A 90 0.23 5.89 -5.72
CA LEU A 90 0.58 7.13 -6.44
C LEU A 90 1.04 8.27 -5.52
N GLY A 91 0.89 8.10 -4.20
CA GLY A 91 1.51 8.97 -3.19
C GLY A 91 0.55 9.46 -2.11
N ILE A 92 1.13 10.05 -1.06
CA ILE A 92 0.47 10.41 0.22
C ILE A 92 -0.64 11.46 0.05
N ARG A 93 -0.66 12.20 -1.06
CA ARG A 93 -1.63 13.27 -1.34
C ARG A 93 -2.57 12.95 -2.51
N CYS A 94 -2.73 11.68 -2.85
CA CYS A 94 -3.72 11.29 -3.84
C CYS A 94 -5.13 11.39 -3.23
N ILE A 95 -5.97 12.25 -3.79
CA ILE A 95 -7.38 12.39 -3.42
C ILE A 95 -8.20 11.51 -4.36
N VAL A 96 -8.99 10.59 -3.80
CA VAL A 96 -9.95 9.78 -4.55
C VAL A 96 -11.35 10.33 -4.32
N SER A 97 -12.04 10.65 -5.40
CA SER A 97 -13.45 11.04 -5.41
C SER A 97 -14.24 10.01 -6.19
N MET A 98 -15.35 9.55 -5.62
CA MET A 98 -16.25 8.59 -6.27
C MET A 98 -17.46 9.34 -6.84
N SER A 99 -17.79 9.05 -8.09
CA SER A 99 -18.98 9.54 -8.78
C SER A 99 -19.82 8.36 -9.28
N PRO A 100 -21.10 8.58 -9.62
CA PRO A 100 -21.95 7.52 -10.21
C PRO A 100 -21.39 6.95 -11.52
N ALA A 101 -20.54 7.71 -12.23
CA ALA A 101 -19.92 7.31 -13.48
C ALA A 101 -18.56 6.61 -13.29
N GLY A 102 -18.02 6.57 -12.06
CA GLY A 102 -16.74 5.93 -11.74
C GLY A 102 -15.89 6.69 -10.72
N PHE A 103 -14.57 6.65 -10.89
CA PHE A 103 -13.61 7.18 -9.92
C PHE A 103 -12.72 8.27 -10.52
N LEU A 104 -12.47 9.34 -9.75
CA LEU A 104 -11.50 10.37 -10.08
C LEU A 104 -10.41 10.39 -9.02
N MET A 105 -9.17 10.23 -9.46
CA MET A 105 -7.98 10.27 -8.62
C MET A 105 -7.16 11.49 -9.00
N ARG A 106 -6.73 12.28 -8.01
CA ARG A 106 -5.91 13.47 -8.25
C ARG A 106 -4.75 13.51 -7.27
N SER A 107 -3.54 13.52 -7.82
CA SER A 107 -2.29 13.85 -7.15
C SER A 107 -1.77 15.19 -7.69
N ALA A 108 -0.66 15.69 -7.11
CA ALA A 108 0.00 16.90 -7.60
C ALA A 108 0.44 16.77 -9.07
N ASP A 109 0.89 15.58 -9.46
CA ASP A 109 1.52 15.35 -10.76
C ASP A 109 0.63 14.61 -11.75
N VAL A 110 -0.38 13.87 -11.27
CA VAL A 110 -1.25 13.03 -12.11
C VAL A 110 -2.71 13.14 -11.71
N THR A 111 -3.59 13.21 -12.70
CA THR A 111 -5.04 13.05 -12.57
C THR A 111 -5.45 11.83 -13.40
N ILE A 112 -6.23 10.92 -12.80
CA ILE A 112 -6.72 9.72 -13.46
C ILE A 112 -8.23 9.66 -13.27
N GLU A 113 -8.96 9.56 -14.36
CA GLU A 113 -10.41 9.35 -14.38
C GLU A 113 -10.69 7.94 -14.90
N ILE A 114 -11.46 7.17 -14.15
CA ILE A 114 -11.78 5.78 -14.44
C ILE A 114 -13.31 5.67 -14.52
N GLY A 115 -13.83 5.36 -15.71
CA GLY A 115 -15.25 5.07 -15.89
C GLY A 115 -15.56 3.64 -15.47
N VAL A 116 -16.56 3.45 -14.62
CA VAL A 116 -16.97 2.13 -14.12
C VAL A 116 -18.49 1.98 -14.26
N VAL A 117 -18.91 0.88 -14.88
CA VAL A 117 -20.33 0.50 -15.04
C VAL A 117 -20.46 -0.96 -14.61
N GLU A 118 -21.33 -1.27 -13.64
CA GLU A 118 -21.55 -2.64 -13.14
C GLU A 118 -20.24 -3.36 -12.75
N GLU A 119 -19.36 -2.71 -11.99
CA GLU A 119 -18.02 -3.23 -11.62
C GLU A 119 -17.07 -3.52 -12.81
N LYS A 120 -17.42 -3.08 -14.03
CA LYS A 120 -16.54 -3.17 -15.21
C LYS A 120 -15.98 -1.82 -15.58
N ILE A 121 -14.68 -1.80 -15.86
CA ILE A 121 -13.97 -0.59 -16.27
C ILE A 121 -14.24 -0.33 -17.75
N THR A 122 -14.88 0.79 -18.04
CA THR A 122 -15.34 1.15 -19.39
C THR A 122 -14.41 2.15 -20.06
N SER A 123 -13.84 3.10 -19.30
CA SER A 123 -12.94 4.13 -19.82
C SER A 123 -11.82 4.46 -18.83
N CYS A 124 -10.72 4.99 -19.37
CA CYS A 124 -9.63 5.54 -18.58
C CYS A 124 -9.08 6.79 -19.27
N LYS A 125 -9.03 7.89 -18.53
CA LYS A 125 -8.38 9.13 -18.96
C LYS A 125 -7.32 9.53 -17.96
N MET A 126 -6.23 10.09 -18.46
CA MET A 126 -5.11 10.53 -17.64
C MET A 126 -4.73 11.96 -18.01
N GLY A 127 -4.20 12.71 -17.06
CA GLY A 127 -3.64 14.04 -17.26
C GLY A 127 -2.46 14.23 -16.33
N TYR A 128 -1.42 14.92 -16.79
CA TYR A 128 -0.20 15.15 -16.01
C TYR A 128 0.00 16.64 -15.76
N PHE A 129 0.46 17.02 -14.58
CA PHE A 129 0.84 18.40 -14.23
C PHE A 129 -0.24 19.46 -14.57
N GLY A 130 -1.51 19.14 -14.32
CA GLY A 130 -2.64 20.04 -14.61
C GLY A 130 -3.04 20.15 -16.10
N GLN A 131 -2.45 19.34 -16.97
CA GLN A 131 -2.85 19.24 -18.38
C GLN A 131 -4.25 18.62 -18.53
N PRO A 132 -4.96 18.93 -19.64
CA PRO A 132 -6.25 18.30 -19.94
C PRO A 132 -6.14 16.77 -19.99
N LEU A 133 -7.21 16.12 -19.55
CA LEU A 133 -7.34 14.67 -19.59
C LEU A 133 -7.33 14.19 -21.04
N PHE A 134 -6.50 13.20 -21.33
CA PHE A 134 -6.45 12.51 -22.61
C PHE A 134 -6.82 11.04 -22.41
N ASP A 135 -7.36 10.41 -23.45
CA ASP A 135 -7.72 8.99 -23.42
C ASP A 135 -6.45 8.14 -23.32
N ALA A 136 -6.42 7.24 -22.33
CA ALA A 136 -5.28 6.36 -22.07
C ALA A 136 -5.65 4.91 -22.38
N PRO A 137 -5.65 4.49 -23.66
CA PRO A 137 -6.07 3.14 -24.06
C PRO A 137 -5.15 2.05 -23.48
N ASP A 138 -3.86 2.33 -23.35
CA ASP A 138 -2.88 1.41 -22.76
C ASP A 138 -3.19 1.15 -21.27
N ALA A 139 -3.51 2.21 -20.53
CA ALA A 139 -3.93 2.11 -19.13
C ALA A 139 -5.26 1.37 -19.00
N LEU A 140 -6.22 1.62 -19.89
CA LEU A 140 -7.49 0.91 -19.94
C LEU A 140 -7.30 -0.59 -20.18
N ALA A 141 -6.41 -0.98 -21.10
CA ALA A 141 -6.10 -2.37 -21.40
C ALA A 141 -5.52 -3.09 -20.18
N LEU A 142 -4.58 -2.46 -19.46
CA LEU A 142 -4.00 -3.00 -18.24
C LEU A 142 -5.04 -3.19 -17.12
N MET A 143 -5.92 -2.21 -16.91
CA MET A 143 -6.99 -2.32 -15.91
C MET A 143 -8.00 -3.42 -16.26
N LYS A 144 -8.38 -3.56 -17.53
CA LYS A 144 -9.24 -4.66 -18.00
C LYS A 144 -8.58 -6.03 -17.86
N ALA A 145 -7.26 -6.09 -18.02
CA ALA A 145 -6.46 -7.29 -17.78
C ALA A 145 -6.15 -7.54 -16.30
N ASN A 146 -6.70 -6.73 -15.38
CA ASN A 146 -6.48 -6.79 -13.94
C ASN A 146 -5.03 -6.49 -13.49
N LYS A 147 -4.21 -5.91 -14.38
CA LYS A 147 -2.78 -5.62 -14.16
C LYS A 147 -2.56 -4.20 -13.60
N PHE A 148 -3.16 -3.92 -12.45
CA PHE A 148 -3.07 -2.60 -11.81
C PHE A 148 -1.64 -2.25 -11.35
N THR A 149 -0.87 -3.26 -10.94
CA THR A 149 0.53 -3.09 -10.56
C THR A 149 1.37 -2.61 -11.75
N ASP A 150 1.08 -3.07 -12.97
CA ASP A 150 1.79 -2.63 -14.18
C ASP A 150 1.41 -1.20 -14.58
N LEU A 151 0.15 -0.81 -14.35
CA LEU A 151 -0.32 0.56 -14.59
C LEU A 151 0.40 1.58 -13.71
N ARG A 152 0.79 1.20 -12.49
CA ARG A 152 1.66 2.03 -11.64
C ARG A 152 2.99 2.33 -12.33
N TYR A 153 3.65 1.33 -12.92
CA TYR A 153 4.91 1.57 -13.63
C TYR A 153 4.71 2.35 -14.93
N LEU A 154 3.58 2.16 -15.60
CA LEU A 154 3.24 2.89 -16.83
C LEU A 154 3.04 4.38 -16.58
N SER A 155 2.34 4.75 -15.50
CA SER A 155 2.12 6.16 -15.12
C SER A 155 3.42 6.89 -14.79
N VAL A 156 4.39 6.20 -14.17
CA VAL A 156 5.75 6.72 -13.99
C VAL A 156 6.46 6.88 -15.34
N ARG A 157 6.33 5.91 -16.25
CA ARG A 157 6.98 5.96 -17.57
C ARG A 157 6.48 7.12 -18.45
N TYR A 158 5.21 7.48 -18.38
CA TYR A 158 4.68 8.67 -19.06
C TYR A 158 5.21 10.00 -18.48
N LEU A 159 5.57 10.03 -17.19
CA LEU A 159 6.18 11.20 -16.55
C LEU A 159 7.63 11.44 -17.03
N PHE A 160 8.36 10.39 -17.41
CA PHE A 160 9.78 10.47 -17.79
C PHE A 160 10.08 10.43 -19.31
N ASN A 161 9.09 10.14 -20.16
CA ASN A 161 9.26 10.09 -21.63
C ASN A 161 8.83 11.39 -22.35
N ARG A 162 8.91 12.54 -21.66
CA ARG A 162 8.80 13.87 -22.27
C ARG A 162 10.05 14.69 -22.01
#